data_AF-A0A532UYH4-F1
#
_entry.id   AF-A0A532UYH4-F1
#
_cell.length_a   1.000
_cell.length_b   1.000
_cell.length_c   1.000
_cell.angle_alpha   90.00
_cell.angle_beta   90.00
_cell.angle_gamma   90.00
#
_symmetry.space_group_name_H-M   'P 1'
#
loop_
_entity.id
_entity.type
_entity.pdbx_description
1 polymer ?
#
loop_
_entity_poly.entity_id
_entity_poly.type
_entity_poly.pdbx_seq_one_letter_code
_entity_poly.pdbx_strand_id
1 'polypeptide(L)'
;MGRELLVIDTRTDKKNTLAAVEKFRVALISVGAALFLTGAKLIVGVWTGSLALISEAAHSGLDLFASIITMFAVRAADRPPDKTHHYGHGKIESLSALFESLLLIITCLWILKEAIHRFSDPGSPPQVNVYSFAVVLTAIVIDWYRYRALIKTARKHRSQALEADALHFYSDIISSSFVLLGLAAVSLGYIWADALAAILVIIWVGILAVRLGKRNVDVLADRVPEGYAEKIATLTLGTDGVLSVDQLRLRRSGSAVFADLRIGLDRSFSLAEAHNTKKILLEKLASHIPGLDAVIHANPKTVPGESLELGILNFIKTQGLQAHNLTLRRREEKFVAELHLEFSGELTIGEAHRTTDELEKLILSHFPEICDIQIHIEDICKAAEVEVPLNNRCPDIVEQIGIICDKRLGKDKCHSVVLGQLSGKISVAMHCLFPVEMTVHEVHIQTTELEEELRKEIRELHDVLIHAEPDFAIRK
;
A
#
# COMPACT_ATOMS: atom_id res chain seq x y z
N MET A 1 4.06 24.73 7.50
CA MET A 1 4.38 24.53 6.07
C MET A 1 5.43 23.44 5.98
N GLY A 2 5.14 22.39 5.23
CA GLY A 2 5.69 21.05 5.42
C GLY A 2 7.17 20.87 5.11
N ARG A 3 7.85 20.20 6.05
CA ARG A 3 9.10 19.46 5.85
C ARG A 3 8.95 18.10 6.54
N GLU A 4 7.98 17.30 6.10
CA GLU A 4 8.15 15.85 6.19
C GLU A 4 9.05 15.45 5.02
N LEU A 5 10.35 15.59 5.26
CA LEU A 5 11.35 14.94 4.43
C LEU A 5 11.07 13.45 4.45
N LEU A 6 10.83 12.89 3.27
CA LEU A 6 11.27 11.57 2.83
C LEU A 6 12.16 10.91 3.89
N VAL A 7 11.57 10.07 4.73
CA VAL A 7 12.31 9.10 5.53
C VAL A 7 12.83 8.08 4.52
N ILE A 8 13.95 8.42 3.88
CA ILE A 8 14.76 7.47 3.12
C ILE A 8 15.29 6.50 4.16
N ASP A 9 14.65 5.34 4.28
CA ASP A 9 15.12 4.26 5.11
C ASP A 9 16.53 3.84 4.64
N THR A 10 17.54 4.32 5.36
CA THR A 10 18.97 4.11 5.07
C THR A 10 19.36 2.62 5.03
N ARG A 11 18.59 1.73 5.68
CA ARG A 11 18.82 0.27 5.60
C ARG A 11 18.39 -0.30 4.26
N THR A 12 17.27 0.20 3.72
CA THR A 12 16.76 -0.20 2.41
C THR A 12 17.69 0.29 1.30
N ASP A 13 18.23 1.50 1.43
CA ASP A 13 19.20 2.08 0.49
C ASP A 13 20.53 1.29 0.42
N LYS A 14 21.05 0.86 1.57
CA LYS A 14 22.29 0.04 1.64
C LYS A 14 22.12 -1.37 1.07
N LYS A 15 20.95 -1.98 1.25
CA LYS A 15 20.63 -3.30 0.63
C LYS A 15 20.47 -3.17 -0.88
N ASN A 16 19.81 -2.12 -1.35
CA ASN A 16 19.59 -1.87 -2.76
C ASN A 16 20.91 -1.61 -3.51
N THR A 17 21.83 -0.86 -2.91
CA THR A 17 23.17 -0.65 -3.47
C THR A 17 24.00 -1.94 -3.55
N LEU A 18 23.98 -2.79 -2.52
CA LEU A 18 24.66 -4.10 -2.59
C LEU A 18 24.06 -5.02 -3.66
N ALA A 19 22.74 -5.03 -3.80
CA ALA A 19 22.05 -5.79 -4.85
C ALA A 19 22.46 -5.29 -6.25
N ALA A 20 22.48 -3.97 -6.46
CA ALA A 20 22.89 -3.36 -7.73
C ALA A 20 24.34 -3.73 -8.11
N VAL A 21 25.25 -3.69 -7.14
CA VAL A 21 26.67 -4.07 -7.36
C VAL A 21 26.79 -5.56 -7.73
N GLU A 22 26.06 -6.45 -7.05
CA GLU A 22 26.09 -7.89 -7.36
C GLU A 22 25.52 -8.18 -8.75
N LYS A 23 24.38 -7.56 -9.11
CA LYS A 23 23.78 -7.68 -10.45
C LYS A 23 24.74 -7.20 -11.54
N PHE A 24 25.29 -6.00 -11.39
CA PHE A 24 26.23 -5.43 -12.36
C PHE A 24 27.51 -6.26 -12.49
N ARG A 25 28.06 -6.77 -11.38
CA ARG A 25 29.26 -7.61 -11.40
C ARG A 25 29.03 -8.89 -12.20
N VAL A 26 27.91 -9.56 -12.00
CA VAL A 26 27.61 -10.81 -12.74
C VAL A 26 27.35 -10.53 -14.22
N ALA A 27 26.65 -9.45 -14.55
CA ALA A 27 26.50 -9.02 -15.95
C ALA A 27 27.86 -8.73 -16.62
N LEU A 28 28.76 -8.03 -15.93
CA LEU A 28 30.10 -7.74 -16.44
C LEU A 28 30.94 -9.01 -16.66
N ILE A 29 30.86 -9.98 -15.75
CA ILE A 29 31.51 -11.29 -15.91
C ILE A 29 30.93 -12.02 -17.15
N SER A 30 29.61 -11.99 -17.35
CA SER A 30 28.96 -12.58 -18.53
C SER A 30 29.46 -11.93 -19.82
N VAL A 31 29.53 -10.59 -19.87
CA VAL A 31 30.08 -9.85 -21.02
C VAL A 31 31.53 -10.21 -21.28
N GLY A 32 32.36 -10.31 -20.23
CA GLY A 32 33.76 -10.74 -20.36
C GLY A 32 33.90 -12.15 -20.94
N ALA A 33 33.04 -13.08 -20.50
CA ALA A 33 33.01 -14.44 -21.05
C ALA A 33 32.54 -14.47 -22.52
N ALA A 34 31.51 -13.71 -22.87
CA ALA A 34 31.02 -13.59 -24.24
C ALA A 34 32.07 -12.99 -25.18
N LEU A 35 32.79 -11.96 -24.71
CA LEU A 35 33.87 -11.32 -25.46
C LEU A 35 35.01 -12.29 -25.71
N PHE A 36 35.41 -13.04 -24.68
CA PHE A 36 36.43 -14.08 -24.80
C PHE A 36 36.03 -15.17 -25.81
N LEU A 37 34.80 -15.70 -25.70
CA LEU A 37 34.30 -16.76 -26.59
C LEU A 37 34.24 -16.29 -28.04
N THR A 38 33.67 -15.10 -28.27
CA THR A 38 33.55 -14.48 -29.60
C THR A 38 34.92 -14.25 -30.22
N GLY A 39 35.86 -13.68 -29.46
CA GLY A 39 37.22 -13.44 -29.92
C GLY A 39 37.97 -14.74 -30.25
N ALA A 40 37.86 -15.75 -29.38
CA ALA A 40 38.49 -17.05 -29.60
C ALA A 40 37.95 -17.74 -30.86
N LYS A 41 36.62 -17.79 -31.03
CA LYS A 41 35.97 -18.37 -32.21
C LYS A 41 36.38 -17.64 -33.50
N LEU A 42 36.44 -16.30 -33.47
CA LEU A 42 36.85 -15.49 -34.62
C LEU A 42 38.31 -15.75 -35.01
N ILE A 43 39.24 -15.72 -34.04
CA ILE A 43 40.67 -15.93 -34.29
C ILE A 43 40.91 -17.32 -34.88
N VAL A 44 40.33 -18.35 -34.27
CA VAL A 44 40.47 -19.73 -34.78
C VAL A 44 39.78 -19.88 -36.13
N GLY A 45 38.61 -19.28 -36.33
CA GLY A 45 37.88 -19.32 -37.60
C GLY A 45 38.65 -18.70 -38.76
N VAL A 46 39.26 -17.52 -38.55
CA VAL A 46 40.10 -16.86 -39.55
C VAL A 46 41.39 -17.65 -39.80
N TRP A 47 42.05 -18.12 -38.74
CA TRP A 47 43.31 -18.86 -38.88
C TRP A 47 43.13 -20.21 -39.59
N THR A 48 42.02 -20.89 -39.34
CA THR A 48 41.66 -22.16 -40.00
C THR A 48 41.00 -21.96 -41.36
N GLY A 49 40.61 -20.74 -41.73
CA GLY A 49 39.80 -20.46 -42.93
C GLY A 49 38.39 -21.08 -42.87
N SER A 50 37.91 -21.43 -41.68
CA SER A 50 36.64 -22.14 -41.50
C SER A 50 35.46 -21.19 -41.50
N LEU A 51 34.68 -21.20 -42.60
CA LEU A 51 33.45 -20.43 -42.72
C LEU A 51 32.43 -20.78 -41.62
N ALA A 52 32.40 -22.06 -41.19
CA ALA A 52 31.52 -22.52 -40.11
C ALA A 52 31.88 -21.87 -38.76
N LEU A 53 33.17 -21.78 -38.43
CA LEU A 53 33.62 -21.12 -37.20
C LEU A 53 33.44 -19.60 -37.24
N ILE A 54 33.58 -18.99 -38.43
CA ILE A 54 33.31 -17.56 -38.62
C ILE A 54 31.82 -17.25 -38.42
N SER A 55 30.91 -18.09 -38.96
CA SER A 55 29.47 -17.97 -38.75
C SER A 55 29.09 -18.11 -37.26
N GLU A 56 29.68 -19.10 -36.59
CA GLU A 56 29.51 -19.35 -35.16
C GLU A 56 30.07 -18.19 -34.29
N ALA A 57 31.15 -17.55 -34.73
CA ALA A 57 31.68 -16.33 -34.10
C ALA A 57 30.72 -15.14 -34.28
N ALA A 58 30.07 -15.01 -35.44
CA ALA A 58 29.07 -13.97 -35.67
C ALA A 58 27.84 -14.14 -34.76
N HIS A 59 27.40 -15.39 -34.55
CA HIS A 59 26.33 -15.70 -33.59
C HIS A 59 26.74 -15.29 -32.17
N SER A 60 27.91 -15.72 -31.69
CA SER A 60 28.43 -15.28 -30.38
C SER A 60 28.63 -13.77 -30.25
N GLY A 61 28.86 -13.07 -31.37
CA GLY A 61 28.88 -11.61 -31.43
C GLY A 61 27.51 -10.98 -31.13
N LEU A 62 26.42 -11.59 -31.61
CA LEU A 62 25.05 -11.17 -31.23
C LEU A 62 24.79 -11.42 -29.75
N ASP A 63 25.30 -12.52 -29.20
CA ASP A 63 25.14 -12.84 -27.76
C ASP A 63 25.93 -11.86 -26.89
N LEU A 64 27.15 -11.50 -27.31
CA LEU A 64 27.93 -10.43 -26.68
C LEU A 64 27.16 -9.11 -26.71
N PHE A 65 26.58 -8.76 -27.86
CA PHE A 65 25.78 -7.55 -27.99
C PHE A 65 24.56 -7.56 -27.07
N ALA A 66 23.85 -8.70 -26.97
CA ALA A 66 22.74 -8.88 -26.04
C ALA A 66 23.19 -8.70 -24.58
N SER A 67 24.27 -9.38 -24.15
CA SER A 67 24.79 -9.24 -22.77
C SER A 67 25.27 -7.83 -22.44
N ILE A 68 25.81 -7.08 -23.42
CA ILE A 68 26.15 -5.66 -23.23
C ILE A 68 24.89 -4.84 -22.93
N ILE A 69 23.81 -5.06 -23.70
CA ILE A 69 22.52 -4.40 -23.46
C ILE A 69 21.98 -4.77 -22.08
N THR A 70 22.01 -6.04 -21.69
CA THR A 70 21.63 -6.50 -20.35
C THR A 70 22.43 -5.76 -19.26
N MET A 71 23.75 -5.64 -19.41
CA MET A 71 24.61 -4.94 -18.46
C MET A 71 24.23 -3.46 -18.32
N PHE A 72 23.99 -2.77 -19.44
CA PHE A 72 23.53 -1.38 -19.42
C PHE A 72 22.13 -1.25 -18.82
N ALA A 73 21.22 -2.15 -19.15
CA ALA A 73 19.84 -2.16 -18.65
C ALA A 73 19.79 -2.34 -17.14
N VAL A 74 20.55 -3.29 -16.59
CA VAL A 74 20.68 -3.50 -15.14
C VAL A 74 21.19 -2.22 -14.46
N ARG A 75 22.25 -1.61 -15.00
CA ARG A 75 22.82 -0.36 -14.46
C ARG A 75 21.83 0.81 -14.54
N ALA A 76 21.07 0.90 -15.62
CA ALA A 76 20.10 1.97 -15.82
C ALA A 76 18.85 1.78 -14.94
N ALA A 77 18.40 0.54 -14.76
CA ALA A 77 17.22 0.21 -13.98
C ALA A 77 17.41 0.38 -12.48
N ASP A 78 18.64 0.19 -11.99
CA ASP A 78 19.00 0.40 -10.57
C ASP A 78 19.13 1.89 -10.19
N ARG A 79 18.90 2.82 -11.13
CA ARG A 79 18.84 4.24 -10.81
C ARG A 79 17.60 4.55 -9.97
N PRO A 80 17.75 5.31 -8.87
CA PRO A 80 16.62 5.71 -8.05
C PRO A 80 15.63 6.58 -8.84
N PRO A 81 14.40 6.77 -8.32
CA PRO A 81 13.46 7.73 -8.87
C PRO A 81 14.06 9.13 -9.05
N ASP A 82 13.74 9.78 -10.16
CA ASP A 82 14.17 11.14 -10.49
C ASP A 82 12.97 12.01 -10.93
N LYS A 83 13.23 13.24 -11.36
CA LYS A 83 12.18 14.20 -11.77
C LYS A 83 11.39 13.79 -13.01
N THR A 84 11.91 12.87 -13.84
CA THR A 84 11.23 12.41 -15.06
C THR A 84 10.63 11.01 -14.87
N HIS A 85 11.12 10.24 -13.90
CA HIS A 85 10.70 8.89 -13.57
C HIS A 85 10.42 8.75 -12.07
N HIS A 86 9.24 9.21 -11.64
CA HIS A 86 8.83 9.19 -10.22
C HIS A 86 8.71 7.77 -9.63
N TYR A 87 8.50 6.74 -10.46
CA TYR A 87 8.46 5.33 -10.05
C TYR A 87 9.79 4.59 -10.26
N GLY A 88 10.86 5.33 -10.60
CA GLY A 88 12.17 4.79 -10.91
C GLY A 88 12.27 4.17 -12.30
N HIS A 89 13.41 3.50 -12.53
CA HIS A 89 13.84 3.04 -13.85
C HIS A 89 13.67 1.53 -14.07
N GLY A 90 13.00 0.83 -13.15
CA GLY A 90 12.90 -0.64 -13.14
C GLY A 90 12.38 -1.27 -14.44
N LYS A 91 11.47 -0.60 -15.15
CA LYS A 91 10.92 -1.08 -16.44
C LYS A 91 11.97 -1.21 -17.55
N ILE A 92 13.15 -0.59 -17.42
CA ILE A 92 14.26 -0.74 -18.37
C ILE A 92 14.74 -2.20 -18.42
N GLU A 93 14.72 -2.94 -17.30
CA GLU A 93 15.07 -4.36 -17.33
C GLU A 93 14.06 -5.17 -18.17
N SER A 94 12.76 -4.89 -18.04
CA SER A 94 11.71 -5.57 -18.82
C SER A 94 11.83 -5.24 -20.31
N LEU A 95 12.20 -4.00 -20.65
CA LEU A 95 12.44 -3.58 -22.04
C LEU A 95 13.66 -4.28 -22.65
N SER A 96 14.76 -4.40 -21.90
CA SER A 96 15.95 -5.17 -22.31
C SER A 96 15.61 -6.63 -22.56
N ALA A 97 14.89 -7.26 -21.64
CA ALA A 97 14.48 -8.65 -21.77
C ALA A 97 13.54 -8.88 -22.97
N LEU A 98 12.69 -7.90 -23.30
CA LEU A 98 11.87 -7.93 -24.50
C LEU A 98 12.72 -7.81 -25.77
N PHE A 99 13.73 -6.93 -25.77
CA PHE A 99 14.68 -6.79 -26.88
C PHE A 99 15.49 -8.07 -27.11
N GLU A 100 15.97 -8.71 -26.05
CA GLU A 100 16.63 -10.02 -26.14
C GLU A 100 15.71 -11.10 -26.72
N SER A 101 14.44 -11.11 -26.32
CA SER A 101 13.43 -12.02 -26.89
C SER A 101 13.24 -11.77 -28.39
N LEU A 102 13.28 -10.51 -28.83
CA LEU A 102 13.21 -10.15 -30.25
C LEU A 102 14.46 -10.62 -31.01
N LEU A 103 15.66 -10.43 -30.45
CA LEU A 103 16.89 -10.95 -31.04
C LEU A 103 16.83 -12.47 -31.22
N LEU A 104 16.34 -13.22 -30.22
CA LEU A 104 16.15 -14.66 -30.32
C LEU A 104 15.20 -15.05 -31.47
N ILE A 105 14.10 -14.32 -31.66
CA ILE A 105 13.19 -14.55 -32.79
C ILE A 105 13.91 -14.31 -34.12
N ILE A 106 14.67 -13.22 -34.24
CA ILE A 106 15.44 -12.89 -35.44
C ILE A 106 16.46 -13.99 -35.74
N THR A 107 17.23 -14.44 -34.74
CA THR A 107 18.19 -15.55 -34.88
C THR A 107 17.48 -16.84 -35.29
N CYS A 108 16.34 -17.16 -34.68
CA CYS A 108 15.55 -18.33 -35.04
C CYS A 108 15.06 -18.30 -36.49
N LEU A 109 14.57 -17.15 -36.96
CA LEU A 109 14.16 -16.96 -38.36
C LEU A 109 15.35 -17.06 -39.34
N TRP A 110 16.53 -16.57 -38.93
CA TRP A 110 17.74 -16.70 -39.72
C TRP A 110 18.18 -18.16 -39.83
N ILE A 111 18.22 -18.91 -38.71
CA ILE A 111 18.52 -20.35 -38.69
C ILE A 111 17.52 -21.12 -39.56
N LEU A 112 16.23 -20.80 -39.47
CA LEU A 112 15.19 -21.41 -40.31
C LEU A 112 15.44 -21.16 -41.80
N LYS A 113 15.78 -19.92 -42.18
CA LYS A 113 16.11 -19.58 -43.57
C LYS A 113 17.32 -20.36 -44.07
N GLU A 114 18.37 -20.47 -43.25
CA GLU A 114 19.59 -21.21 -43.58
C GLU A 114 19.32 -22.71 -43.72
N ALA A 115 18.49 -23.27 -42.82
CA ALA A 115 18.06 -24.66 -42.89
C ALA A 115 17.26 -24.97 -44.17
N ILE A 116 16.35 -24.07 -44.57
CA ILE A 116 15.58 -24.20 -45.83
C ILE A 116 16.52 -24.12 -47.04
N HIS A 117 17.49 -23.20 -47.03
CA HIS A 117 18.48 -23.10 -48.11
C HIS A 117 19.30 -24.38 -48.24
N ARG A 118 19.80 -24.94 -47.13
CA ARG A 118 20.56 -26.21 -47.13
C ARG A 118 19.74 -27.40 -47.61
N PHE A 119 18.42 -27.39 -47.36
CA PHE A 119 17.52 -28.41 -47.92
C PHE A 119 17.33 -28.28 -49.43
N SER A 120 17.37 -27.05 -49.96
CA SER A 120 17.10 -26.76 -51.38
C SER A 120 18.34 -26.93 -52.26
N ASP A 121 19.52 -26.65 -51.71
CA ASP A 121 20.82 -26.89 -52.34
C ASP A 121 21.72 -27.61 -51.32
N PRO A 122 21.67 -28.96 -51.27
CA PRO A 122 22.53 -29.74 -50.40
C PRO A 122 23.96 -29.65 -50.94
N GLY A 123 24.69 -28.63 -50.48
CA GLY A 123 26.13 -28.53 -50.70
C GLY A 123 26.90 -29.70 -50.08
N SER A 124 28.23 -29.58 -50.01
CA SER A 124 29.05 -30.62 -49.39
C SER A 124 28.63 -30.85 -47.92
N PRO A 125 28.54 -32.11 -47.45
CA PRO A 125 28.18 -32.42 -46.07
C PRO A 125 29.15 -31.71 -45.11
N PRO A 126 28.67 -31.28 -43.92
CA PRO A 126 29.53 -30.62 -42.95
C PRO A 126 30.73 -31.51 -42.65
N GLN A 127 31.94 -30.97 -42.81
CA GLN A 127 33.15 -31.71 -42.46
C GLN A 127 33.18 -31.87 -40.95
N VAL A 128 32.78 -33.06 -40.50
CA VAL A 128 32.81 -33.45 -39.09
C VAL A 128 34.28 -33.64 -38.70
N ASN A 129 34.88 -32.61 -38.12
CA ASN A 129 36.24 -32.64 -37.60
C ASN A 129 36.21 -32.68 -36.07
N VAL A 130 37.23 -33.26 -35.44
CA VAL A 130 37.40 -33.30 -33.98
C VAL A 130 37.31 -31.89 -33.37
N TYR A 131 37.78 -30.88 -34.10
CA TYR A 131 37.67 -29.48 -33.70
C TYR A 131 36.21 -28.98 -33.60
N SER A 132 35.28 -29.48 -34.41
CA SER A 132 33.86 -29.11 -34.34
C SER A 132 33.24 -29.57 -33.02
N PHE A 133 33.55 -30.79 -32.58
CA PHE A 133 33.12 -31.30 -31.27
C PHE A 133 33.75 -30.51 -30.13
N ALA A 134 35.06 -30.22 -30.21
CA ALA A 134 35.76 -29.47 -29.17
C ALA A 134 35.19 -28.06 -28.97
N VAL A 135 34.84 -27.35 -30.06
CA VAL A 135 34.27 -26.01 -30.00
C VAL A 135 32.87 -26.01 -29.40
N VAL A 136 31.99 -26.92 -29.85
CA VAL A 136 30.62 -27.04 -29.30
C VAL A 136 30.66 -27.42 -27.81
N LEU A 137 31.51 -28.37 -27.42
CA LEU A 137 31.66 -28.77 -26.02
C LEU A 137 32.17 -27.62 -25.14
N THR A 138 33.14 -26.85 -25.65
CA THR A 138 33.68 -25.69 -24.95
C THR A 138 32.62 -24.59 -24.77
N ALA A 139 31.81 -24.33 -25.80
CA ALA A 139 30.70 -23.39 -25.73
C ALA A 139 29.68 -23.81 -24.65
N ILE A 140 29.25 -25.08 -24.65
CA ILE A 140 28.32 -25.63 -23.65
C ILE A 140 28.84 -25.42 -22.21
N VAL A 141 30.13 -25.67 -21.97
CA VAL A 141 30.74 -25.50 -20.63
C VAL A 141 30.73 -24.04 -20.19
N ILE A 142 31.08 -23.12 -21.09
CA ILE A 142 31.11 -21.68 -20.80
C ILE A 142 29.69 -21.15 -20.55
N ASP A 143 28.73 -21.49 -21.42
CA ASP A 143 27.36 -21.05 -21.27
C ASP A 143 26.70 -21.64 -20.03
N TRP A 144 27.06 -22.87 -19.64
CA TRP A 144 26.60 -23.45 -18.37
C TRP A 144 27.08 -22.65 -17.16
N TYR A 145 28.35 -22.22 -17.14
CA TYR A 145 28.87 -21.36 -16.07
C TYR A 145 28.13 -20.00 -16.04
N ARG A 146 27.94 -19.38 -17.20
CA ARG A 146 27.23 -18.10 -17.34
C ARG A 146 25.78 -18.21 -16.87
N TYR A 147 25.05 -19.20 -17.38
CA TYR A 147 23.68 -19.50 -16.96
C TYR A 147 23.58 -19.66 -15.44
N ARG A 148 24.44 -20.47 -14.83
CA ARG A 148 24.47 -20.70 -13.38
C ARG A 148 24.71 -19.42 -12.58
N ALA A 149 25.65 -18.58 -13.03
CA ALA A 149 25.96 -17.32 -12.37
C ALA A 149 24.80 -16.32 -12.49
N LEU A 150 24.25 -16.15 -13.69
CA LEU A 150 23.16 -15.22 -13.98
C LEU A 150 21.85 -15.64 -13.29
N ILE A 151 21.42 -16.90 -13.43
CA ILE A 151 20.13 -17.35 -12.89
C ILE A 151 20.09 -17.27 -11.36
N LYS A 152 21.22 -17.51 -10.68
CA LYS A 152 21.35 -17.39 -9.23
C LYS A 152 21.10 -15.95 -8.79
N THR A 153 21.74 -14.99 -9.46
CA THR A 153 21.63 -13.55 -9.15
C THR A 153 20.27 -12.99 -9.58
N ALA A 154 19.76 -13.41 -10.73
CA ALA A 154 18.45 -13.05 -11.25
C ALA A 154 17.33 -13.44 -10.28
N ARG A 155 17.35 -14.68 -9.76
CA ARG A 155 16.36 -15.15 -8.78
C ARG A 155 16.51 -14.46 -7.43
N LYS A 156 17.75 -14.27 -6.96
CA LYS A 156 18.05 -13.60 -5.68
C LYS A 156 17.52 -12.16 -5.66
N HIS A 157 17.71 -11.43 -6.75
CA HIS A 157 17.38 -9.99 -6.84
C HIS A 157 16.15 -9.69 -7.70
N ARG A 158 15.44 -10.74 -8.16
CA ARG A 158 14.25 -10.64 -9.04
C ARG A 158 14.50 -9.79 -10.30
N SER A 159 15.70 -9.87 -10.87
CA SER A 159 16.10 -9.09 -12.05
C SER A 159 15.64 -9.77 -13.34
N GLN A 160 14.85 -9.06 -14.14
CA GLN A 160 14.26 -9.62 -15.36
C GLN A 160 15.27 -9.66 -16.51
N ALA A 161 16.13 -8.64 -16.60
CA ALA A 161 17.18 -8.58 -17.60
C ALA A 161 18.17 -9.75 -17.41
N LEU A 162 18.65 -9.97 -16.18
CA LEU A 162 19.54 -11.10 -15.89
C LEU A 162 18.85 -12.47 -16.07
N GLU A 163 17.54 -12.55 -15.81
CA GLU A 163 16.78 -13.78 -16.02
C GLU A 163 16.64 -14.10 -17.52
N ALA A 164 16.41 -13.08 -18.35
CA ALA A 164 16.33 -13.24 -19.80
C ALA A 164 17.67 -13.66 -20.41
N ASP A 165 18.77 -12.98 -20.05
CA ASP A 165 20.13 -13.31 -20.48
C ASP A 165 20.53 -14.73 -20.00
N ALA A 166 20.16 -15.12 -18.77
CA ALA A 166 20.35 -16.49 -18.30
C ALA A 166 19.57 -17.52 -19.14
N LEU A 167 18.30 -17.26 -19.43
CA LEU A 167 17.45 -18.16 -20.19
C LEU A 167 17.88 -18.25 -21.67
N HIS A 168 18.44 -17.17 -22.21
CA HIS A 168 19.13 -17.18 -23.50
C HIS A 168 20.25 -18.22 -23.51
N PHE A 169 21.22 -18.14 -22.59
CA PHE A 169 22.32 -19.14 -22.55
C PHE A 169 21.84 -20.54 -22.21
N TYR A 170 20.77 -20.68 -21.42
CA TYR A 170 20.14 -21.97 -21.24
C TYR A 170 19.61 -22.53 -22.57
N SER A 171 19.00 -21.69 -23.41
CA SER A 171 18.61 -22.06 -24.76
C SER A 171 19.79 -22.53 -25.58
N ASP A 172 20.91 -21.82 -25.54
CA ASP A 172 22.10 -22.14 -26.32
C ASP A 172 22.73 -23.46 -25.91
N ILE A 173 22.73 -23.77 -24.60
CA ILE A 173 23.17 -25.08 -24.09
C ILE A 173 22.31 -26.20 -24.67
N ILE A 174 20.98 -26.04 -24.66
CA ILE A 174 20.05 -27.05 -25.19
C ILE A 174 20.21 -27.18 -26.70
N SER A 175 20.29 -26.06 -27.42
CA SER A 175 20.48 -26.03 -28.87
C SER A 175 21.81 -26.67 -29.27
N SER A 176 22.90 -26.30 -28.59
CA SER A 176 24.22 -26.89 -28.79
C SER A 176 24.24 -28.38 -28.47
N SER A 177 23.45 -28.83 -27.50
CA SER A 177 23.29 -30.26 -27.20
C SER A 177 22.57 -31.00 -28.33
N PHE A 178 21.54 -30.41 -28.96
CA PHE A 178 20.90 -31.00 -30.14
C PHE A 178 21.87 -31.09 -31.31
N VAL A 179 22.65 -30.04 -31.57
CA VAL A 179 23.69 -30.04 -32.61
C VAL A 179 24.76 -31.09 -32.33
N LEU A 180 25.22 -31.20 -31.08
CA LEU A 180 26.22 -32.21 -30.68
C LEU A 180 25.73 -33.63 -30.92
N LEU A 181 24.46 -33.92 -30.58
CA LEU A 181 23.84 -35.22 -30.84
C LEU A 181 23.66 -35.47 -32.34
N GLY A 182 23.28 -34.45 -33.11
CA GLY A 182 23.19 -34.51 -34.57
C GLY A 182 24.54 -34.85 -35.21
N LEU A 183 25.61 -34.15 -34.83
CA LEU A 183 26.97 -34.40 -35.31
C LEU A 183 27.47 -35.81 -34.94
N ALA A 184 27.19 -36.26 -33.71
CA ALA A 184 27.52 -37.62 -33.29
C ALA A 184 26.80 -38.67 -34.15
N ALA A 185 25.51 -38.49 -34.43
CA ALA A 185 24.73 -39.39 -35.28
C ALA A 185 25.20 -39.35 -36.75
N VAL A 186 25.55 -38.18 -37.29
CA VAL A 186 26.17 -38.06 -38.63
C VAL A 186 27.50 -38.81 -38.70
N SER A 187 28.32 -38.75 -37.63
CA SER A 187 29.58 -39.50 -37.56
C SER A 187 29.39 -41.03 -37.57
N LEU A 188 28.21 -41.51 -37.16
CA LEU A 188 27.80 -42.92 -37.22
C LEU A 188 27.15 -43.29 -38.57
N GLY A 189 27.05 -42.35 -39.52
CA GLY A 189 26.49 -42.57 -40.86
C GLY A 189 25.04 -42.07 -41.05
N TYR A 190 24.40 -41.50 -40.03
CA TYR A 190 23.03 -40.98 -40.12
C TYR A 190 23.02 -39.51 -40.59
N ILE A 191 23.13 -39.29 -41.91
CA ILE A 191 23.25 -37.94 -42.51
C ILE A 191 22.01 -37.06 -42.22
N TRP A 192 20.83 -37.65 -42.11
CA TRP A 192 19.57 -36.93 -41.82
C TRP A 192 19.49 -36.36 -40.39
N ALA A 193 20.37 -36.80 -39.48
CA ALA A 193 20.33 -36.39 -38.08
C ALA A 193 20.66 -34.90 -37.86
N ASP A 194 21.49 -34.29 -38.72
CA ASP A 194 21.82 -32.86 -38.67
C ASP A 194 20.58 -31.99 -38.96
N ALA A 195 19.80 -32.37 -39.98
CA ALA A 195 18.55 -31.70 -40.32
C ALA A 195 17.52 -31.80 -39.19
N LEU A 196 17.40 -32.98 -38.55
CA LEU A 196 16.52 -33.16 -37.40
C LEU A 196 16.97 -32.29 -36.21
N ALA A 197 18.28 -32.24 -35.93
CA ALA A 197 18.83 -31.39 -34.87
C ALA A 197 18.50 -29.90 -35.12
N ALA A 198 18.67 -29.42 -36.36
CA ALA A 198 18.32 -28.05 -36.71
C ALA A 198 16.83 -27.73 -36.50
N ILE A 199 15.92 -28.66 -36.85
CA ILE A 199 14.48 -28.50 -36.60
C ILE A 199 14.19 -28.42 -35.09
N LEU A 200 14.82 -29.28 -34.28
CA LEU A 200 14.66 -29.27 -32.82
C LEU A 200 15.13 -27.95 -32.21
N VAL A 201 16.25 -27.40 -32.70
CA VAL A 201 16.77 -26.08 -32.29
C VAL A 201 15.74 -24.99 -32.61
N ILE A 202 15.22 -24.93 -33.84
CA ILE A 202 14.25 -23.91 -34.26
C ILE A 202 12.99 -23.96 -33.40
N ILE A 203 12.44 -25.16 -33.17
CA ILE A 203 11.24 -25.34 -32.34
C ILE A 203 11.50 -24.87 -30.91
N TRP A 204 12.63 -25.30 -30.32
CA TRP A 204 12.97 -24.99 -28.93
C TRP A 204 13.19 -23.49 -28.71
N VAL A 205 14.06 -22.87 -29.53
CA VAL A 205 14.36 -21.44 -29.46
C VAL A 205 13.10 -20.61 -29.72
N GLY A 206 12.28 -21.00 -30.71
CA GLY A 206 11.02 -20.32 -31.01
C GLY A 206 10.03 -20.33 -29.84
N ILE A 207 9.83 -21.47 -29.19
CA ILE A 207 8.97 -21.59 -28.00
C ILE A 207 9.48 -20.70 -26.87
N LEU A 208 10.79 -20.73 -26.60
CA LEU A 208 11.38 -19.93 -25.53
C LEU A 208 11.25 -18.43 -25.80
N ALA A 209 11.54 -18.00 -27.02
CA ALA A 209 11.50 -16.58 -27.40
C ALA A 209 10.08 -16.00 -27.29
N VAL A 210 9.06 -16.73 -27.75
CA VAL A 210 7.65 -16.32 -27.62
C VAL A 210 7.22 -16.27 -26.14
N ARG A 211 7.64 -17.24 -25.34
CA ARG A 211 7.31 -17.29 -23.91
C ARG A 211 7.93 -16.14 -23.13
N LEU A 212 9.22 -15.84 -23.38
CA LEU A 212 9.92 -14.71 -22.79
C LEU A 212 9.31 -13.38 -23.25
N GLY A 213 9.06 -13.24 -24.54
CA GLY A 213 8.42 -12.06 -25.11
C GLY A 213 7.06 -11.77 -24.45
N LYS A 214 6.18 -12.77 -24.39
CA LYS A 214 4.85 -12.63 -23.74
C LYS A 214 4.97 -12.21 -22.27
N ARG A 215 5.87 -12.85 -21.52
CA ARG A 215 6.08 -12.53 -20.09
C ARG A 215 6.56 -11.09 -19.89
N ASN A 216 7.44 -10.59 -20.76
CA ASN A 216 7.93 -9.22 -20.65
C ASN A 216 6.90 -8.17 -21.10
N VAL A 217 6.11 -8.47 -22.15
CA VAL A 217 4.95 -7.64 -22.55
C VAL A 217 3.94 -7.57 -21.41
N ASP A 218 3.63 -8.70 -20.78
CA ASP A 218 2.74 -8.76 -19.61
C ASP A 218 3.21 -7.82 -18.48
N VAL A 219 4.51 -7.80 -18.18
CA VAL A 219 5.07 -6.91 -17.15
C VAL A 219 4.97 -5.44 -17.56
N LEU A 220 5.25 -5.11 -18.83
CA LEU A 220 5.14 -3.74 -19.33
C LEU A 220 3.69 -3.24 -19.33
N ALA A 221 2.73 -4.14 -19.56
CA ALA A 221 1.30 -3.92 -19.49
C ALA A 221 0.74 -3.94 -18.05
N ASP A 222 1.60 -3.89 -17.04
CA ASP A 222 1.24 -3.86 -15.61
C ASP A 222 0.41 -5.08 -15.16
N ARG A 223 0.69 -6.28 -15.72
CA ARG A 223 0.05 -7.52 -15.28
C ARG A 223 0.33 -7.80 -13.80
N VAL A 224 -0.71 -8.24 -13.11
CA VAL A 224 -0.66 -8.56 -11.67
C VAL A 224 0.39 -9.65 -11.39
N PRO A 225 1.33 -9.43 -10.46
CA PRO A 225 2.30 -10.44 -10.06
C PRO A 225 1.61 -11.61 -9.33
N GLU A 226 1.90 -12.84 -9.75
CA GLU A 226 1.26 -14.06 -9.24
C GLU A 226 1.46 -14.23 -7.72
N GLY A 227 0.38 -14.56 -7.01
CA GLY A 227 0.37 -14.80 -5.56
C GLY A 227 0.41 -13.56 -4.68
N TYR A 228 0.73 -12.37 -5.20
CA TYR A 228 0.77 -11.13 -4.41
C TYR A 228 -0.62 -10.60 -4.07
N ALA A 229 -1.57 -10.67 -5.01
CA ALA A 229 -2.93 -10.15 -4.81
C ALA A 229 -3.62 -10.79 -3.61
N GLU A 230 -3.66 -12.12 -3.58
CA GLU A 230 -4.27 -12.89 -2.49
C GLU A 230 -3.53 -12.66 -1.17
N LYS A 231 -2.20 -12.70 -1.18
CA LYS A 231 -1.39 -12.45 0.02
C LYS A 231 -1.64 -11.06 0.62
N ILE A 232 -1.70 -10.02 -0.22
CA ILE A 232 -1.97 -8.64 0.24
C ILE A 232 -3.40 -8.54 0.77
N ALA A 233 -4.39 -9.09 0.08
CA ALA A 233 -5.77 -9.08 0.52
C ALA A 233 -5.94 -9.75 1.89
N THR A 234 -5.35 -10.93 2.08
CA THR A 234 -5.41 -11.67 3.36
C THR A 234 -4.73 -10.92 4.50
N LEU A 235 -3.54 -10.34 4.26
CA LEU A 235 -2.85 -9.54 5.28
C LEU A 235 -3.64 -8.29 5.66
N THR A 236 -4.30 -7.68 4.68
CA THR A 236 -5.09 -6.46 4.83
C THR A 236 -6.35 -6.74 5.63
N LEU A 237 -7.13 -7.77 5.27
CA LEU A 237 -8.33 -8.18 6.01
C LEU A 237 -8.03 -8.69 7.42
N GLY A 238 -6.85 -9.27 7.64
CA GLY A 238 -6.41 -9.69 8.97
C GLY A 238 -5.83 -8.57 9.83
N THR A 239 -6.02 -7.30 9.48
CA THR A 239 -5.53 -6.14 10.25
C THR A 239 -6.68 -5.47 10.98
N ASP A 240 -6.52 -5.26 12.28
CA ASP A 240 -7.56 -4.69 13.13
C ASP A 240 -8.01 -3.32 12.63
N GLY A 241 -9.34 -3.11 12.62
CA GLY A 241 -9.98 -1.90 12.11
C GLY A 241 -10.24 -1.90 10.60
N VAL A 242 -9.70 -2.86 9.83
CA VAL A 242 -10.04 -3.00 8.40
C VAL A 242 -11.29 -3.88 8.24
N LEU A 243 -12.35 -3.29 7.69
CA LEU A 243 -13.64 -3.97 7.46
C LEU A 243 -13.71 -4.63 6.08
N SER A 244 -13.11 -4.01 5.06
CA SER A 244 -13.15 -4.53 3.68
C SER A 244 -11.93 -4.10 2.87
N VAL A 245 -11.67 -4.85 1.79
CA VAL A 245 -10.77 -4.42 0.71
C VAL A 245 -11.64 -4.11 -0.50
N ASP A 246 -11.92 -2.83 -0.72
CA ASP A 246 -12.81 -2.38 -1.80
C ASP A 246 -12.11 -2.47 -3.17
N GLN A 247 -10.79 -2.20 -3.20
CA GLN A 247 -10.01 -2.24 -4.42
C GLN A 247 -8.54 -2.56 -4.12
N LEU A 248 -7.94 -3.41 -4.95
CA LEU A 248 -6.52 -3.70 -4.95
C LEU A 248 -6.01 -3.63 -6.40
N ARG A 249 -5.08 -2.72 -6.66
CA ARG A 249 -4.33 -2.67 -7.93
C ARG A 249 -2.87 -2.95 -7.64
N LEU A 250 -2.26 -3.77 -8.50
CA LEU A 250 -0.86 -4.17 -8.36
C LEU A 250 -0.16 -4.05 -9.69
N ARG A 251 1.09 -3.59 -9.65
CA ARG A 251 1.98 -3.58 -10.79
C ARG A 251 3.42 -3.82 -10.36
N ARG A 252 4.26 -4.20 -11.32
CA ARG A 252 5.68 -4.48 -11.08
C ARG A 252 6.56 -3.54 -11.91
N SER A 253 7.65 -3.07 -11.31
CA SER A 253 8.72 -2.36 -12.02
C SER A 253 10.06 -2.89 -11.54
N GLY A 254 10.74 -3.68 -12.37
CA GLY A 254 11.98 -4.37 -11.99
C GLY A 254 11.77 -5.31 -10.80
N SER A 255 12.51 -5.08 -9.70
CA SER A 255 12.40 -5.84 -8.46
C SER A 255 11.33 -5.32 -7.49
N ALA A 256 10.81 -4.11 -7.71
CA ALA A 256 9.81 -3.45 -6.88
C ALA A 256 8.38 -3.82 -7.30
N VAL A 257 7.49 -3.84 -6.31
CA VAL A 257 6.04 -4.05 -6.49
C VAL A 257 5.33 -2.82 -5.97
N PHE A 258 4.40 -2.27 -6.77
CA PHE A 258 3.58 -1.14 -6.38
C PHE A 258 2.14 -1.61 -6.14
N ALA A 259 1.52 -1.12 -5.08
CA ALA A 259 0.16 -1.44 -4.73
C ALA A 259 -0.69 -0.20 -4.42
N ASP A 260 -1.85 -0.10 -5.05
CA ASP A 260 -2.88 0.87 -4.66
C ASP A 260 -4.02 0.10 -3.97
N LEU A 261 -4.23 0.40 -2.69
CA LEU A 261 -5.26 -0.21 -1.87
C LEU A 261 -6.34 0.81 -1.54
N ARG A 262 -7.59 0.39 -1.68
CA ARG A 262 -8.74 1.07 -1.05
C ARG A 262 -9.33 0.12 -0.02
N ILE A 263 -9.30 0.55 1.23
CA ILE A 263 -9.78 -0.23 2.37
C ILE A 263 -11.00 0.44 2.98
N GLY A 264 -11.95 -0.37 3.44
CA GLY A 264 -13.06 0.08 4.27
C GLY A 264 -12.64 0.16 5.73
N LEU A 265 -12.79 1.32 6.36
CA LEU A 265 -12.64 1.52 7.80
C LEU A 265 -13.99 1.93 8.39
N ASP A 266 -14.16 1.76 9.69
CA ASP A 266 -15.34 2.28 10.39
C ASP A 266 -15.45 3.80 10.20
N ARG A 267 -16.64 4.27 9.82
CA ARG A 267 -16.96 5.69 9.65
C ARG A 267 -16.90 6.50 10.95
N SER A 268 -16.95 5.84 12.11
CA SER A 268 -16.80 6.47 13.42
C SER A 268 -15.35 6.90 13.71
N PHE A 269 -14.36 6.30 13.03
CA PHE A 269 -12.95 6.59 13.27
C PHE A 269 -12.63 8.06 13.04
N SER A 270 -11.87 8.63 13.97
CA SER A 270 -11.18 9.89 13.78
C SER A 270 -10.13 9.78 12.66
N LEU A 271 -9.74 10.92 12.10
CA LEU A 271 -8.67 10.97 11.09
C LEU A 271 -7.35 10.40 11.63
N ALA A 272 -7.06 10.59 12.93
CA ALA A 272 -5.87 10.08 13.59
C ALA A 272 -5.90 8.55 13.71
N GLU A 273 -7.04 7.96 14.08
CA GLU A 273 -7.21 6.51 14.15
C GLU A 273 -7.08 5.88 12.77
N ALA A 274 -7.76 6.43 11.76
CA ALA A 274 -7.64 5.98 10.39
C ALA A 274 -6.19 6.04 9.87
N HIS A 275 -5.46 7.11 10.21
CA HIS A 275 -4.04 7.23 9.87
C HIS A 275 -3.20 6.15 10.58
N ASN A 276 -3.45 5.89 11.86
CA ASN A 276 -2.72 4.87 12.62
C ASN A 276 -2.97 3.46 12.07
N THR A 277 -4.21 3.11 11.74
CA THR A 277 -4.55 1.82 11.11
C THR A 277 -3.82 1.65 9.78
N LYS A 278 -3.78 2.69 8.93
CA LYS A 278 -3.00 2.66 7.68
C LYS A 278 -1.51 2.44 7.92
N LYS A 279 -0.94 3.11 8.93
CA LYS A 279 0.48 2.95 9.28
C LYS A 279 0.82 1.52 9.69
N ILE A 280 0.02 0.94 10.60
CA ILE A 280 0.17 -0.46 11.04
C ILE A 280 0.08 -1.42 9.85
N LEU A 281 -0.91 -1.20 8.97
CA LEU A 281 -1.08 -2.00 7.75
C LEU A 281 0.13 -1.89 6.81
N LEU A 282 0.66 -0.68 6.58
CA LEU A 282 1.85 -0.47 5.77
C LEU A 282 3.07 -1.21 6.32
N GLU A 283 3.32 -1.13 7.63
CA GLU A 283 4.43 -1.83 8.30
C GLU A 283 4.27 -3.37 8.19
N LYS A 284 3.04 -3.87 8.36
CA LYS A 284 2.72 -5.29 8.20
C LYS A 284 2.93 -5.77 6.76
N LEU A 285 2.51 -4.99 5.76
CA LEU A 285 2.72 -5.31 4.35
C LEU A 285 4.21 -5.28 3.99
N ALA A 286 4.95 -4.25 4.42
CA ALA A 286 6.38 -4.09 4.15
C ALA A 286 7.23 -5.22 4.77
N SER A 287 6.88 -5.70 5.96
CA SER A 287 7.58 -6.82 6.60
C SER A 287 7.39 -8.16 5.90
N HIS A 288 6.24 -8.39 5.24
CA HIS A 288 5.92 -9.64 4.56
C HIS A 288 6.26 -9.64 3.06
N ILE A 289 6.40 -8.45 2.48
CA ILE A 289 6.59 -8.25 1.05
C ILE A 289 7.74 -7.25 0.81
N PRO A 290 8.99 -7.74 0.74
CA PRO A 290 10.14 -6.89 0.48
C PRO A 290 10.04 -6.20 -0.88
N GLY A 291 10.29 -4.88 -0.90
CA GLY A 291 10.23 -4.05 -2.11
C GLY A 291 8.82 -3.63 -2.51
N LEU A 292 7.84 -3.76 -1.61
CA LEU A 292 6.50 -3.21 -1.80
C LEU A 292 6.46 -1.72 -1.49
N ASP A 293 5.97 -0.93 -2.43
CA ASP A 293 5.56 0.46 -2.24
C ASP A 293 4.03 0.52 -2.37
N ALA A 294 3.35 0.89 -1.29
CA ALA A 294 1.90 0.81 -1.20
C ALA A 294 1.27 2.16 -0.83
N VAL A 295 0.22 2.53 -1.56
CA VAL A 295 -0.62 3.69 -1.28
C VAL A 295 -1.98 3.20 -0.77
N ILE A 296 -2.41 3.69 0.40
CA ILE A 296 -3.64 3.22 1.06
C ILE A 296 -4.64 4.37 1.20
N HIS A 297 -5.75 4.25 0.48
CA HIS A 297 -6.93 5.08 0.65
C HIS A 297 -7.90 4.39 1.61
N ALA A 298 -8.48 5.16 2.55
CA ALA A 298 -9.50 4.65 3.46
C ALA A 298 -10.86 5.22 3.06
N ASN A 299 -11.85 4.35 2.96
CA ASN A 299 -13.24 4.70 2.73
C ASN A 299 -14.03 4.43 4.01
N PRO A 300 -14.89 5.36 4.45
CA PRO A 300 -15.78 5.10 5.57
C PRO A 300 -16.80 4.02 5.19
N LYS A 301 -17.05 3.09 6.12
CA LYS A 301 -18.03 2.01 6.00
C LYS A 301 -18.84 1.90 7.28
N THR A 302 -20.10 1.51 7.11
CA THR A 302 -21.01 1.12 8.19
C THR A 302 -20.54 -0.18 8.82
N VAL A 303 -20.55 -0.26 10.15
CA VAL A 303 -20.21 -1.50 10.87
C VAL A 303 -21.46 -2.39 10.97
N PRO A 304 -21.35 -3.72 10.79
CA PRO A 304 -22.47 -4.62 11.05
C PRO A 304 -22.95 -4.51 12.49
N GLY A 305 -24.24 -4.25 12.69
CA GLY A 305 -24.84 -4.09 14.02
C GLY A 305 -24.75 -2.68 14.61
N GLU A 306 -24.37 -1.67 13.81
CA GLU A 306 -24.46 -0.25 14.19
C GLU A 306 -25.91 0.11 14.60
N SER A 307 -26.07 0.77 15.74
CA SER A 307 -27.38 1.25 16.19
C SER A 307 -27.87 2.37 15.27
N LEU A 308 -29.19 2.52 15.15
CA LEU A 308 -29.80 3.59 14.36
C LEU A 308 -29.31 4.97 14.82
N GLU A 309 -29.14 5.15 16.13
CA GLU A 309 -28.62 6.37 16.77
C GLU A 309 -27.21 6.71 16.28
N LEU A 310 -26.28 5.75 16.41
CA LEU A 310 -24.90 5.94 15.98
C LEU A 310 -24.85 6.18 14.47
N GLY A 311 -25.73 5.52 13.72
CA GLY A 311 -25.79 5.64 12.27
C GLY A 311 -26.21 7.03 11.80
N ILE A 312 -27.19 7.64 12.46
CA ILE A 312 -27.63 9.02 12.19
C ILE A 312 -26.50 10.00 12.53
N LEU A 313 -25.89 9.88 13.73
CA LEU A 313 -24.81 10.78 14.15
C LEU A 313 -23.60 10.71 13.20
N ASN A 314 -23.19 9.50 12.82
CA ASN A 314 -22.11 9.31 11.86
C ASN A 314 -22.47 9.87 10.47
N PHE A 315 -23.72 9.72 10.03
CA PHE A 315 -24.19 10.32 8.78
C PHE A 315 -24.12 11.85 8.80
N ILE A 316 -24.59 12.49 9.87
CA ILE A 316 -24.50 13.95 10.06
C ILE A 316 -23.03 14.40 9.98
N LYS A 317 -22.14 13.69 10.65
CA LYS A 317 -20.69 13.95 10.62
C LYS A 317 -20.10 13.84 9.21
N THR A 318 -20.59 12.92 8.37
CA THR A 318 -20.14 12.83 6.96
C THR A 318 -20.55 14.03 6.11
N GLN A 319 -21.58 14.79 6.52
CA GLN A 319 -21.95 16.06 5.90
C GLN A 319 -21.12 17.25 6.42
N GLY A 320 -20.15 17.01 7.32
CA GLY A 320 -19.33 18.05 7.93
C GLY A 320 -20.02 18.83 9.04
N LEU A 321 -21.14 18.31 9.56
CA LEU A 321 -21.92 18.92 10.64
C LEU A 321 -21.68 18.17 11.96
N GLN A 322 -21.94 18.83 13.08
CA GLN A 322 -21.88 18.21 14.41
C GLN A 322 -23.24 18.23 15.06
N ALA A 323 -23.62 17.11 15.67
CA ALA A 323 -24.87 16.97 16.39
C ALA A 323 -24.66 16.24 17.70
N HIS A 324 -25.47 16.60 18.69
CA HIS A 324 -25.50 15.96 20.00
C HIS A 324 -26.96 15.79 20.50
N ASN A 325 -27.14 15.12 21.64
CA ASN A 325 -28.45 14.80 22.23
C ASN A 325 -29.45 14.13 21.27
N LEU A 326 -28.98 13.26 20.37
CA LEU A 326 -29.90 12.46 19.58
C LEU A 326 -30.72 11.54 20.48
N THR A 327 -32.03 11.73 20.47
CA THR A 327 -32.99 10.84 21.12
C THR A 327 -33.93 10.25 20.09
N LEU A 328 -34.21 8.95 20.22
CA LEU A 328 -35.15 8.25 19.36
C LEU A 328 -36.38 7.85 20.18
N ARG A 329 -37.56 8.27 19.73
CA ARG A 329 -38.85 7.87 20.32
C ARG A 329 -39.61 7.01 19.32
N ARG A 330 -40.10 5.86 19.76
CA ARG A 330 -40.88 4.97 18.91
C ARG A 330 -42.29 5.53 18.71
N ARG A 331 -42.73 5.64 17.45
CA ARG A 331 -44.09 5.99 17.06
C ARG A 331 -44.59 4.91 16.11
N GLU A 332 -45.44 4.03 16.63
CA GLU A 332 -45.93 2.82 15.95
C GLU A 332 -44.77 1.89 15.52
N GLU A 333 -44.58 1.70 14.22
CA GLU A 333 -43.50 0.87 13.64
C GLU A 333 -42.25 1.67 13.26
N LYS A 334 -42.27 3.00 13.42
CA LYS A 334 -41.17 3.90 13.06
C LYS A 334 -40.63 4.69 14.25
N PHE A 335 -39.56 5.45 14.03
CA PHE A 335 -38.93 6.33 15.02
C PHE A 335 -39.12 7.80 14.67
N VAL A 336 -39.31 8.63 15.70
CA VAL A 336 -39.16 10.07 15.65
C VAL A 336 -37.80 10.41 16.27
N ALA A 337 -36.97 11.14 15.54
CA ALA A 337 -35.66 11.57 16.00
C ALA A 337 -35.70 13.02 16.48
N GLU A 338 -35.05 13.32 17.60
CA GLU A 338 -34.85 14.69 18.11
C GLU A 338 -33.36 14.88 18.37
N LEU A 339 -32.75 15.92 17.81
CA LEU A 339 -31.30 16.19 17.96
C LEU A 339 -30.99 17.68 17.94
N HIS A 340 -29.83 18.03 18.47
CA HIS A 340 -29.29 19.39 18.41
C HIS A 340 -28.16 19.43 17.37
N LEU A 341 -28.20 20.41 16.47
CA LEU A 341 -27.23 20.61 15.39
C LEU A 341 -26.46 21.91 15.64
N GLU A 342 -25.14 21.79 15.64
CA GLU A 342 -24.24 22.88 16.00
C GLU A 342 -23.84 23.71 14.78
N PHE A 343 -23.96 25.03 14.89
CA PHE A 343 -23.59 26.00 13.86
C PHE A 343 -22.64 27.07 14.39
N SER A 344 -21.86 27.68 13.50
CA SER A 344 -21.06 28.87 13.84
C SER A 344 -21.99 30.06 14.11
N GLY A 345 -21.79 30.79 15.21
CA GLY A 345 -22.55 32.01 15.55
C GLY A 345 -22.43 33.17 14.55
N GLU A 346 -21.57 33.05 13.52
CA GLU A 346 -21.50 33.99 12.40
C GLU A 346 -22.61 33.76 11.34
N LEU A 347 -23.27 32.60 11.35
CA LEU A 347 -24.32 32.25 10.39
C LEU A 347 -25.64 32.94 10.74
N THR A 348 -26.38 33.36 9.70
CA THR A 348 -27.76 33.82 9.92
C THR A 348 -28.70 32.64 10.21
N ILE A 349 -29.76 32.90 10.97
CA ILE A 349 -30.81 31.88 11.23
C ILE A 349 -31.38 31.31 9.92
N GLY A 350 -31.51 32.14 8.88
CA GLY A 350 -32.00 31.68 7.58
C GLY A 350 -31.04 30.71 6.87
N GLU A 351 -29.73 30.90 7.01
CA GLU A 351 -28.72 29.98 6.47
C GLU A 351 -28.69 28.67 7.26
N ALA A 352 -28.68 28.76 8.59
CA ALA A 352 -28.74 27.59 9.46
C ALA A 352 -30.00 26.75 9.19
N HIS A 353 -31.17 27.39 9.07
CA HIS A 353 -32.43 26.71 8.75
C HIS A 353 -32.40 25.99 7.40
N ARG A 354 -31.81 26.60 6.36
CA ARG A 354 -31.69 25.93 5.04
C ARG A 354 -30.83 24.67 5.13
N THR A 355 -29.70 24.74 5.82
CA THR A 355 -28.84 23.57 6.05
C THR A 355 -29.58 22.49 6.84
N THR A 356 -30.35 22.87 7.84
CA THR A 356 -31.21 21.97 8.62
C THR A 356 -32.28 21.29 7.75
N ASP A 357 -33.00 22.05 6.91
CA ASP A 357 -34.03 21.51 6.00
C ASP A 357 -33.44 20.51 4.98
N GLU A 358 -32.24 20.80 4.47
CA GLU A 358 -31.53 19.92 3.56
C GLU A 358 -31.10 18.63 4.27
N LEU A 359 -30.56 18.76 5.49
CA LEU A 359 -30.14 17.61 6.29
C LEU A 359 -31.33 16.72 6.68
N GLU A 360 -32.46 17.30 7.08
CA GLU A 360 -33.70 16.59 7.39
C GLU A 360 -34.12 15.69 6.20
N LYS A 361 -34.18 16.26 4.99
CA LYS A 361 -34.54 15.50 3.78
C LYS A 361 -33.55 14.37 3.52
N LEU A 362 -32.25 14.63 3.70
CA LEU A 362 -31.21 13.62 3.53
C LEU A 362 -31.37 12.47 4.53
N ILE A 363 -31.59 12.77 5.82
CA ILE A 363 -31.79 11.77 6.87
C ILE A 363 -33.04 10.93 6.58
N LEU A 364 -34.18 11.56 6.30
CA LEU A 364 -35.43 10.84 6.00
C LEU A 364 -35.31 9.96 4.74
N SER A 365 -34.48 10.38 3.76
CA SER A 365 -34.21 9.57 2.57
C SER A 365 -33.27 8.39 2.82
N HIS A 366 -32.32 8.54 3.75
CA HIS A 366 -31.28 7.56 4.04
C HIS A 366 -31.71 6.51 5.08
N PHE A 367 -32.57 6.90 6.02
CA PHE A 367 -33.04 6.08 7.15
C PHE A 367 -34.57 5.92 7.10
N PRO A 368 -35.10 4.95 6.33
CA PRO A 368 -36.55 4.76 6.14
C PRO A 368 -37.30 4.39 7.43
N GLU A 369 -36.59 3.96 8.48
CA GLU A 369 -37.12 3.71 9.82
C GLU A 369 -37.56 4.99 10.55
N ILE A 370 -37.08 6.16 10.13
CA ILE A 370 -37.43 7.45 10.71
C ILE A 370 -38.66 8.00 9.98
N CYS A 371 -39.70 8.40 10.71
CA CYS A 371 -40.88 9.02 10.15
C CYS A 371 -40.89 10.54 10.26
N ASP A 372 -40.17 11.10 11.22
CA ASP A 372 -40.12 12.53 11.50
C ASP A 372 -38.81 12.85 12.25
N ILE A 373 -38.27 14.05 12.06
CA ILE A 373 -37.05 14.50 12.73
C ILE A 373 -37.16 15.97 13.15
N GLN A 374 -36.85 16.24 14.41
CA GLN A 374 -36.81 17.58 14.98
C GLN A 374 -35.36 17.97 15.25
N ILE A 375 -34.91 19.06 14.63
CA ILE A 375 -33.54 19.55 14.72
C ILE A 375 -33.55 20.92 15.42
N HIS A 376 -32.91 20.99 16.58
CA HIS A 376 -32.68 22.25 17.28
C HIS A 376 -31.36 22.87 16.83
N ILE A 377 -31.38 24.16 16.52
CA ILE A 377 -30.19 24.91 16.09
C ILE A 377 -29.48 25.43 17.34
N GLU A 378 -28.23 25.02 17.53
CA GLU A 378 -27.38 25.52 18.60
C GLU A 378 -26.15 26.25 18.06
N ASP A 379 -25.65 27.22 18.83
CA ASP A 379 -24.43 27.97 18.51
C ASP A 379 -23.21 27.32 19.17
N ILE A 380 -22.15 27.13 18.37
CA ILE A 380 -20.83 26.64 18.80
C ILE A 380 -20.14 27.65 19.73
N CYS A 381 -20.55 28.93 19.74
CA CYS A 381 -20.00 29.96 20.60
C CYS A 381 -20.43 29.80 22.08
N LYS A 382 -19.76 28.91 22.80
CA LYS A 382 -19.32 29.27 24.16
C LYS A 382 -18.10 30.16 23.99
N ALA A 383 -18.32 31.45 23.75
CA ALA A 383 -17.25 32.42 23.94
C ALA A 383 -16.64 32.14 25.32
N ALA A 384 -15.32 32.03 25.41
CA ALA A 384 -14.63 31.91 26.69
C ALA A 384 -14.88 33.21 27.47
N GLU A 385 -16.02 33.29 28.13
CA GLU A 385 -16.38 34.42 28.98
C GLU A 385 -15.38 34.40 30.15
N VAL A 386 -14.69 35.52 30.34
CA VAL A 386 -13.72 35.67 31.42
C VAL A 386 -14.50 35.80 32.72
N GLU A 387 -14.55 34.70 33.48
CA GLU A 387 -15.17 34.68 34.79
C GLU A 387 -14.35 35.56 35.76
N VAL A 388 -14.99 36.58 36.33
CA VAL A 388 -14.37 37.44 37.35
C VAL A 388 -14.62 36.81 38.72
N PRO A 389 -13.59 36.43 39.49
CA PRO A 389 -13.79 35.81 40.80
C PRO A 389 -14.42 36.79 41.79
N LEU A 390 -15.51 36.36 42.44
CA LEU A 390 -16.32 37.16 43.37
C LEU A 390 -16.24 36.71 44.83
N ASN A 391 -15.57 35.59 45.16
CA ASN A 391 -15.50 35.05 46.53
C ASN A 391 -15.17 36.10 47.59
N ASN A 392 -14.18 36.97 47.34
CA ASN A 392 -13.76 38.00 48.31
C ASN A 392 -14.66 39.25 48.32
N ARG A 393 -15.53 39.41 47.31
CA ARG A 393 -16.41 40.57 47.14
C ARG A 393 -17.82 40.32 47.67
N CYS A 394 -18.25 39.06 47.77
CA CYS A 394 -19.58 38.67 48.22
C CYS A 394 -19.52 37.51 49.24
N PRO A 395 -18.91 37.69 50.42
CA PRO A 395 -18.78 36.63 51.42
C PRO A 395 -20.13 36.13 51.95
N ASP A 396 -21.12 37.03 52.03
CA ASP A 396 -22.47 36.73 52.53
C ASP A 396 -23.18 35.67 51.66
N ILE A 397 -22.95 35.70 50.34
CA ILE A 397 -23.51 34.73 49.40
C ILE A 397 -22.85 33.36 49.57
N VAL A 398 -21.52 33.31 49.78
CA VAL A 398 -20.80 32.05 50.02
C VAL A 398 -21.29 31.38 51.31
N GLU A 399 -21.51 32.17 52.37
CA GLU A 399 -22.01 31.67 53.65
C GLU A 399 -23.44 31.11 53.51
N GLN A 400 -24.33 31.82 52.81
CA GLN A 400 -25.68 31.34 52.52
C GLN A 400 -25.69 30.02 51.73
N ILE A 401 -24.84 29.91 50.70
CA ILE A 401 -24.70 28.68 49.91
C ILE A 401 -24.25 27.52 50.81
N GLY A 402 -23.26 27.75 51.68
CA GLY A 402 -22.79 26.76 52.65
C GLY A 402 -23.91 26.26 53.57
N ILE A 403 -24.76 27.15 54.07
CA ILE A 403 -25.91 26.80 54.93
C ILE A 403 -26.93 25.93 54.17
N ILE A 404 -27.24 26.28 52.91
CA ILE A 404 -28.19 25.52 52.07
C ILE A 404 -27.62 24.13 51.76
N CYS A 405 -26.34 24.05 51.39
CA CYS A 405 -25.66 22.78 51.13
C CYS A 405 -25.63 21.88 52.37
N ASP A 406 -25.26 22.43 53.53
CA ASP A 406 -25.19 21.69 54.80
C ASP A 406 -26.57 21.15 55.23
N LYS A 407 -27.62 21.92 54.98
CA LYS A 407 -29.02 21.53 55.26
C LYS A 407 -29.49 20.38 54.36
N ARG A 408 -29.05 20.33 53.10
CA ARG A 408 -29.54 19.35 52.11
C ARG A 408 -28.68 18.08 52.06
N LEU A 409 -27.37 18.24 51.92
CA LEU A 409 -26.42 17.13 51.74
C LEU A 409 -25.85 16.62 53.06
N GLY A 410 -25.94 17.44 54.11
CA GLY A 410 -25.29 17.18 55.40
C GLY A 410 -23.98 17.95 55.52
N LYS A 411 -23.54 18.12 56.78
CA LYS A 411 -22.36 18.92 57.12
C LYS A 411 -21.09 18.37 56.46
N ASP A 412 -20.22 19.28 56.01
CA ASP A 412 -18.92 19.00 55.40
C ASP A 412 -18.99 18.24 54.06
N LYS A 413 -20.17 18.21 53.42
CA LYS A 413 -20.34 17.60 52.09
C LYS A 413 -20.05 18.54 50.94
N CYS A 414 -20.08 19.86 51.16
CA CYS A 414 -19.61 20.84 50.19
C CYS A 414 -18.27 21.39 50.65
N HIS A 415 -17.21 21.25 49.85
CA HIS A 415 -15.84 21.59 50.27
C HIS A 415 -15.17 22.70 49.44
N SER A 416 -15.71 22.99 48.25
CA SER A 416 -15.24 24.07 47.39
C SER A 416 -16.45 24.83 46.88
N VAL A 417 -16.48 26.14 47.10
CA VAL A 417 -17.48 27.06 46.56
C VAL A 417 -16.74 28.22 45.91
N VAL A 418 -16.88 28.37 44.61
CA VAL A 418 -16.27 29.43 43.80
C VAL A 418 -17.40 30.25 43.19
N LEU A 419 -17.43 31.53 43.51
CA LEU A 419 -18.33 32.51 42.90
C LEU A 419 -17.60 33.21 41.77
N GLY A 420 -18.27 33.28 40.62
CA GLY A 420 -17.86 34.04 39.46
C GLY A 420 -18.90 35.06 39.06
N GLN A 421 -18.49 36.00 38.22
CA GLN A 421 -19.41 36.85 37.47
C GLN A 421 -19.23 36.60 35.99
N LEU A 422 -20.33 36.27 35.33
CA LEU A 422 -20.41 36.03 33.89
C LEU A 422 -21.48 36.97 33.30
N SER A 423 -21.09 37.83 32.35
CA SER A 423 -22.01 38.79 31.71
C SER A 423 -22.90 39.61 32.67
N GLY A 424 -22.34 40.00 33.82
CA GLY A 424 -23.03 40.79 34.85
C GLY A 424 -23.89 39.97 35.83
N LYS A 425 -24.00 38.65 35.65
CA LYS A 425 -24.76 37.73 36.51
C LYS A 425 -23.82 36.87 37.37
N ILE A 426 -24.27 36.46 38.55
CA ILE A 426 -23.44 35.67 39.47
C ILE A 426 -23.56 34.19 39.10
N SER A 427 -22.41 33.53 38.88
CA SER A 427 -22.27 32.08 38.75
C SER A 427 -21.70 31.51 40.04
N VAL A 428 -22.09 30.29 40.39
CA VAL A 428 -21.41 29.48 41.41
C VAL A 428 -20.97 28.15 40.82
N ALA A 429 -19.72 27.79 41.08
CA ALA A 429 -19.21 26.44 40.89
C ALA A 429 -18.88 25.85 42.26
N MET A 430 -19.40 24.65 42.54
CA MET A 430 -19.18 23.98 43.83
C MET A 430 -18.90 22.50 43.69
N HIS A 431 -18.14 21.94 44.63
CA HIS A 431 -17.86 20.51 44.71
C HIS A 431 -18.61 19.91 45.88
N CYS A 432 -19.39 18.87 45.61
CA CYS A 432 -20.25 18.20 46.57
C CYS A 432 -19.94 16.71 46.64
N LEU A 433 -19.83 16.16 47.84
CA LEU A 433 -19.51 14.77 48.13
C LEU A 433 -20.79 13.93 48.26
N PHE A 434 -20.84 12.82 47.51
CA PHE A 434 -21.96 11.88 47.52
C PHE A 434 -21.49 10.45 47.88
N PRO A 435 -22.33 9.62 48.54
CA PRO A 435 -21.98 8.23 48.86
C PRO A 435 -21.61 7.42 47.61
N VAL A 436 -20.59 6.56 47.71
CA VAL A 436 -20.08 5.75 46.58
C VAL A 436 -21.12 4.72 46.09
N GLU A 437 -22.05 4.34 46.96
CA GLU A 437 -23.12 3.39 46.66
C GLU A 437 -24.30 4.02 45.90
N MET A 438 -24.36 5.36 45.82
CA MET A 438 -25.43 6.08 45.15
C MET A 438 -25.28 5.97 43.63
N THR A 439 -26.39 5.74 42.94
CA THR A 439 -26.39 5.67 41.47
C THR A 439 -26.20 7.06 40.85
N VAL A 440 -25.66 7.11 39.63
CA VAL A 440 -25.52 8.37 38.87
C VAL A 440 -26.87 9.09 38.72
N HIS A 441 -27.97 8.34 38.60
CA HIS A 441 -29.31 8.91 38.52
C HIS A 441 -29.76 9.58 39.83
N GLU A 442 -29.53 8.94 40.98
CA GLU A 442 -29.84 9.51 42.29
C GLU A 442 -28.99 10.74 42.59
N VAL A 443 -27.70 10.72 42.25
CA VAL A 443 -26.82 11.89 42.35
C VAL A 443 -27.36 13.04 41.49
N HIS A 444 -27.76 12.77 40.24
CA HIS A 444 -28.33 13.79 39.36
C HIS A 444 -29.62 14.40 39.91
N ILE A 445 -30.50 13.61 40.53
CA ILE A 445 -31.70 14.13 41.20
C ILE A 445 -31.29 15.08 42.33
N GLN A 446 -30.36 14.65 43.21
CA GLN A 446 -29.94 15.48 44.34
C GLN A 446 -29.24 16.77 43.92
N THR A 447 -28.40 16.74 42.89
CA THR A 447 -27.75 17.95 42.38
C THR A 447 -28.75 18.90 41.72
N THR A 448 -29.72 18.38 40.97
CA THR A 448 -30.78 19.20 40.33
C THR A 448 -31.66 19.89 41.38
N GLU A 449 -32.08 19.15 42.41
CA GLU A 449 -32.87 19.72 43.51
C GLU A 449 -32.10 20.79 44.29
N LEU A 450 -30.80 20.55 44.55
CA LEU A 450 -29.93 21.52 45.21
C LEU A 450 -29.75 22.79 44.36
N GLU A 451 -29.54 22.64 43.05
CA GLU A 451 -29.49 23.76 42.12
C GLU A 451 -30.78 24.59 42.16
N GLU A 452 -31.95 23.93 42.14
CA GLU A 452 -33.22 24.63 42.25
C GLU A 452 -33.40 25.37 43.58
N GLU A 453 -32.99 24.77 44.71
CA GLU A 453 -33.07 25.39 46.04
C GLU A 453 -32.17 26.63 46.11
N LEU A 454 -30.95 26.54 45.59
CA LEU A 454 -30.01 27.66 45.50
C LEU A 454 -30.55 28.81 44.64
N ARG A 455 -31.12 28.51 43.46
CA ARG A 455 -31.73 29.53 42.57
C ARG A 455 -32.97 30.18 43.21
N LYS A 456 -33.72 29.45 44.04
CA LYS A 456 -34.92 29.96 44.74
C LYS A 456 -34.57 30.87 45.90
N GLU A 457 -33.58 30.50 46.72
CA GLU A 457 -33.19 31.24 47.92
C GLU A 457 -32.27 32.44 47.59
N ILE A 458 -31.40 32.32 46.59
CA ILE A 458 -30.45 33.38 46.18
C ILE A 458 -30.77 33.82 44.75
N ARG A 459 -31.62 34.84 44.63
CA ARG A 459 -32.13 35.31 43.33
C ARG A 459 -31.06 35.89 42.40
N GLU A 460 -29.90 36.27 42.92
CA GLU A 460 -28.78 36.78 42.12
C GLU A 460 -27.98 35.66 41.42
N LEU A 461 -28.14 34.40 41.84
CA LEU A 461 -27.52 33.24 41.19
C LEU A 461 -28.22 32.92 39.87
N HIS A 462 -27.47 33.00 38.79
CA HIS A 462 -27.97 32.68 37.46
C HIS A 462 -27.48 31.32 36.95
N ASP A 463 -26.24 30.96 37.27
CA ASP A 463 -25.63 29.71 36.84
C ASP A 463 -25.08 28.95 38.04
N VAL A 464 -25.38 27.65 38.13
CA VAL A 464 -25.04 26.80 39.27
C VAL A 464 -24.42 25.51 38.73
N LEU A 465 -23.11 25.38 38.89
CA LEU A 465 -22.33 24.22 38.47
C LEU A 465 -21.98 23.39 39.70
N ILE A 466 -22.57 22.20 39.81
CA ILE A 466 -22.28 21.27 40.90
C ILE A 466 -21.43 20.12 40.35
N HIS A 467 -20.18 20.06 40.76
CA HIS A 467 -19.31 18.92 40.52
C HIS A 467 -19.56 17.86 41.61
N ALA A 468 -20.19 16.75 41.24
CA ALA A 468 -20.43 15.64 42.15
C ALA A 468 -19.17 14.77 42.27
N GLU A 469 -18.65 14.63 43.49
CA GLU A 469 -17.49 13.83 43.82
C GLU A 469 -17.89 12.63 44.71
N PRO A 470 -17.27 11.46 44.51
CA PRO A 470 -17.50 10.31 45.38
C PRO A 470 -16.85 10.51 46.76
N ASP A 471 -17.61 10.29 47.82
CA ASP A 471 -17.14 10.32 49.20
C ASP A 471 -16.48 9.00 49.60
N PHE A 472 -15.16 8.92 49.42
CA PHE A 472 -14.37 7.77 49.83
C PHE A 472 -14.14 7.67 51.35
N ALA A 473 -14.63 8.62 52.17
CA ALA A 473 -14.41 8.61 53.62
C ALA A 473 -15.20 7.51 54.36
N ILE A 474 -16.15 6.86 53.69
CA ILE A 474 -16.94 5.74 54.25
C ILE A 474 -16.41 4.40 53.74
N ARG A 475 -15.18 4.05 54.12
CA ARG A 475 -14.75 2.65 54.29
C ARG A 475 -14.00 2.50 55.60
N LYS A 476 -14.76 2.20 56.66
CA LYS A 476 -14.25 1.55 57.87
C LYS A 476 -15.12 0.38 58.22
#